data_AF-A0A1V5NC13-F1
#
_entry.id   AF-A0A1V5NC13-F1
#
_cell.length_a   1.000
_cell.length_b   1.000
_cell.length_c   1.000
_cell.angle_alpha   90.00
_cell.angle_beta   90.00
_cell.angle_gamma   90.00
#
_symmetry.space_group_name_H-M   'P 1'
#
loop_
_entity.id
_entity.type
_entity.pdbx_description
1 polymer ?
#
loop_
_entity_poly.entity_id
_entity_poly.type
_entity_poly.pdbx_seq_one_letter_code
_entity_poly.pdbx_strand_id
1 'polypeptide(L)'
;MAVVAPLAKYKKTNYKIWFLILFVAGVWFLYDGYKNEKFIAKHTRDGQPDHTLLFHRKAPPFLIAGAVAVAIYSFVVNGKRIVADENELILSNGEKISYSSMESINKTEYASKGSFIIAYKGPDGKTVEKKISNRSWDNMDAVLDFLVTKISG
;
A
#
# COMPACT_ATOMS: atom_id res chain seq x y z
N MET A 1 1.89 -1.57 -27.97
CA MET A 1 1.51 -0.58 -26.92
C MET A 1 1.55 -1.26 -25.56
N ALA A 2 2.28 -0.67 -24.60
CA ALA A 2 2.38 -1.21 -23.25
C ALA A 2 1.15 -0.82 -22.39
N VAL A 3 0.64 -1.76 -21.60
CA VAL A 3 -0.41 -1.53 -20.60
C VAL A 3 0.23 -1.32 -19.24
N VAL A 4 -0.13 -0.23 -18.56
CA VAL A 4 0.41 0.13 -17.24
C VAL A 4 -0.66 -0.03 -16.16
N ALA A 5 -0.31 -0.77 -15.11
CA ALA A 5 -1.10 -0.93 -13.90
C ALA A 5 -0.41 -0.24 -12.72
N PRO A 6 -0.76 1.02 -12.40
CA PRO A 6 -0.16 1.76 -11.29
C PRO A 6 -0.65 1.25 -9.94
N LEU A 7 0.06 1.58 -8.86
CA LEU A 7 -0.40 1.31 -7.49
C LEU A 7 -1.84 1.83 -7.28
N ALA A 8 -2.69 0.99 -6.67
CA ALA A 8 -4.11 1.26 -6.52
C ALA A 8 -4.42 2.61 -5.86
N LYS A 9 -5.35 3.38 -6.45
CA LYS A 9 -5.80 4.70 -5.96
C LYS A 9 -6.26 4.67 -4.51
N TYR A 10 -6.97 3.62 -4.10
CA TYR A 10 -7.47 3.51 -2.72
C TYR A 10 -6.31 3.37 -1.71
N LYS A 11 -5.22 2.67 -2.04
CA LYS A 11 -4.04 2.57 -1.16
C LYS A 11 -3.36 3.94 -0.99
N LYS A 12 -3.18 4.66 -2.10
CA LYS A 12 -2.63 6.04 -2.08
C LYS A 12 -3.50 6.96 -1.21
N THR A 13 -4.81 6.83 -1.32
CA THR A 13 -5.78 7.60 -0.52
C THR A 13 -5.69 7.22 0.96
N ASN A 14 -5.62 5.93 1.28
CA ASN A 14 -5.48 5.45 2.65
C ASN A 14 -4.19 5.95 3.31
N TYR A 15 -3.05 6.02 2.61
CA TYR A 15 -1.83 6.59 3.19
C TYR A 15 -2.01 8.07 3.55
N LYS A 16 -2.68 8.86 2.72
CA LYS A 16 -3.00 10.27 3.02
C LYS A 16 -3.92 10.39 4.23
N ILE A 17 -4.93 9.53 4.32
CA ILE A 17 -5.86 9.50 5.47
C ILE A 17 -5.11 9.16 6.75
N TRP A 18 -4.28 8.11 6.75
CA TRP A 18 -3.49 7.72 7.92
C TRP A 18 -2.51 8.81 8.37
N PHE A 19 -1.80 9.42 7.41
CA PHE A 19 -0.95 10.56 7.68
C PHE A 19 -1.74 11.69 8.37
N LEU A 20 -2.88 12.07 7.81
CA LEU A 20 -3.71 13.15 8.33
C LEU A 20 -4.23 12.86 9.73
N ILE A 21 -4.78 11.65 9.96
CA ILE A 21 -5.30 11.23 11.28
C ILE A 21 -4.19 11.29 12.34
N LEU A 22 -3.03 10.69 12.06
CA LEU A 22 -1.92 10.65 13.01
C LEU A 22 -1.37 12.04 13.29
N PHE A 23 -1.22 12.88 12.26
CA PHE A 23 -0.71 14.23 12.42
C PHE A 23 -1.67 15.11 13.22
N VAL A 24 -2.96 15.13 12.86
CA VAL A 24 -3.98 15.92 13.56
C VAL A 24 -4.14 15.46 15.00
N ALA A 25 -4.20 14.14 15.25
CA ALA A 25 -4.27 13.60 16.61
C ALA A 25 -3.01 13.95 17.43
N GLY A 26 -1.83 13.88 16.81
CA GLY A 26 -0.57 14.26 17.47
C GLY A 26 -0.53 15.73 17.89
N VAL A 27 -0.92 16.65 16.99
CA VAL A 27 -0.98 18.10 17.28
C VAL A 27 -2.05 18.40 18.33
N TRP A 28 -3.22 17.78 18.22
CA TRP A 28 -4.30 17.95 19.20
C TRP A 28 -3.82 17.50 20.58
N PHE A 29 -3.32 16.27 20.71
CA PHE A 29 -2.87 15.76 22.01
C PHE A 29 -1.73 16.58 22.60
N LEU A 30 -0.83 17.11 21.77
CA LEU A 30 0.21 18.04 22.21
C LEU A 30 -0.38 19.32 22.79
N TYR A 31 -1.38 19.91 22.14
CA TYR A 31 -2.08 21.09 22.63
C TYR A 31 -2.81 20.81 23.95
N ASP A 32 -3.62 19.74 23.99
CA ASP A 32 -4.38 19.38 25.18
C ASP A 32 -3.48 18.99 26.38
N GLY A 33 -2.35 18.33 26.12
CA GLY A 33 -1.44 17.87 27.16
C GLY A 33 -0.59 18.97 27.82
N TYR A 34 -0.34 20.08 27.11
CA TYR A 34 0.64 21.10 27.52
C TYR A 34 0.17 22.56 27.46
N LYS A 35 -0.89 22.88 26.70
CA LYS A 35 -1.33 24.27 26.48
C LYS A 35 -2.78 24.52 26.88
N ASN A 36 -3.64 23.50 26.82
CA ASN A 36 -5.05 23.66 27.18
C ASN A 36 -5.24 23.60 28.70
N GLU A 37 -5.18 24.75 29.36
CA GLU A 37 -5.30 24.85 30.82
C GLU A 37 -6.58 24.22 31.37
N LYS A 38 -7.72 24.38 30.67
CA LYS A 38 -9.01 23.78 31.07
C LYS A 38 -8.94 22.26 31.06
N PHE A 39 -8.30 21.69 30.03
CA PHE A 39 -8.11 20.24 29.93
C PHE A 39 -7.15 19.74 31.00
N ILE A 40 -6.02 20.42 31.21
CA ILE A 40 -5.02 20.08 32.22
C ILE A 40 -5.65 20.10 33.62
N ALA A 41 -6.39 21.16 33.96
CA ALA A 41 -7.06 21.27 35.26
C ALA A 41 -8.09 20.15 35.46
N LYS A 42 -8.89 19.84 34.44
CA LYS A 42 -9.89 18.75 34.48
C LYS A 42 -9.25 17.38 34.70
N HIS A 43 -8.07 17.16 34.15
CA HIS A 43 -7.35 15.88 34.15
C HIS A 43 -6.15 15.85 35.09
N THR A 44 -6.15 16.74 36.09
CA THR A 44 -5.20 16.72 37.22
C THR A 44 -5.98 16.44 38.50
N ARG A 45 -5.57 15.41 39.25
CA ARG A 45 -6.15 15.03 40.55
C ARG A 45 -5.04 15.06 41.59
N ASP A 46 -5.28 15.77 42.70
CA ASP A 46 -4.31 15.89 43.81
C ASP A 46 -2.91 16.35 43.35
N GLY A 47 -2.87 17.27 42.37
CA GLY A 47 -1.64 17.80 41.78
C GLY A 47 -0.94 16.85 40.78
N GLN A 48 -1.49 15.66 40.52
CA GLN A 48 -0.92 14.68 39.60
C GLN A 48 -1.79 14.50 38.35
N PRO A 49 -1.19 14.29 37.16
CA PRO A 49 -1.94 14.01 35.94
C PRO A 49 -2.62 12.64 36.02
N ASP A 50 -3.88 12.57 35.60
CA ASP A 50 -4.55 11.28 35.40
C ASP A 50 -4.01 10.55 34.16
N HIS A 51 -4.50 9.33 33.91
CA HIS A 51 -4.09 8.54 32.75
C HIS A 51 -4.37 9.23 31.40
N THR A 52 -5.41 10.04 31.32
CA THR A 52 -5.79 10.78 30.09
C THR A 52 -4.77 11.86 29.81
N LEU A 53 -4.44 12.68 30.81
CA LEU A 53 -3.44 13.74 30.65
C LEU A 53 -2.05 13.16 30.42
N LEU A 54 -1.71 12.04 31.07
CA LEU A 54 -0.45 11.34 30.82
C LEU A 54 -0.36 10.82 29.37
N PHE A 55 -1.45 10.28 28.84
CA PHE A 55 -1.52 9.85 27.44
C PHE A 55 -1.34 11.03 26.48
N HIS A 56 -2.06 12.14 26.69
CA HIS A 56 -1.93 13.34 25.85
C HIS A 56 -0.53 13.97 25.91
N ARG A 57 0.20 13.82 27.02
CA ARG A 57 1.59 14.27 27.13
C ARG A 57 2.59 13.35 26.42
N LYS A 58 2.37 12.04 26.48
CA LYS A 58 3.35 11.04 25.98
C LYS A 58 3.08 10.58 24.54
N ALA A 59 1.83 10.51 24.10
CA ALA A 59 1.44 10.03 22.78
C ALA A 59 1.90 10.91 21.59
N PRO A 60 1.93 12.26 21.67
CA PRO A 60 2.22 13.11 20.52
C PRO A 60 3.50 12.75 19.74
N PRO A 61 4.68 12.54 20.36
CA PRO A 61 5.87 12.17 19.61
C PRO A 61 5.71 10.85 18.84
N PHE A 62 4.99 9.86 19.37
CA PHE A 62 4.74 8.60 18.67
C PHE A 62 3.76 8.77 17.49
N LEU A 63 2.71 9.59 17.66
CA LEU A 63 1.74 9.87 16.60
C LEU A 63 2.40 10.64 15.45
N ILE A 64 3.19 11.67 15.77
CA ILE A 64 3.93 12.46 14.78
C ILE A 64 4.97 11.58 14.07
N ALA A 65 5.73 10.76 14.80
CA ALA A 65 6.67 9.82 14.20
C ALA A 65 5.95 8.81 13.29
N GLY A 66 4.79 8.30 13.69
CA GLY A 66 3.94 7.46 12.86
C GLY A 66 3.48 8.15 11.58
N ALA A 67 3.06 9.41 11.66
CA ALA A 67 2.69 10.21 10.48
C ALA A 67 3.89 10.36 9.51
N VAL A 68 5.07 10.69 10.03
CA VAL A 68 6.31 10.79 9.23
C VAL A 68 6.63 9.45 8.57
N ALA A 69 6.53 8.33 9.29
CA ALA A 69 6.77 6.99 8.74
C ALA A 69 5.79 6.66 7.61
N VAL A 70 4.50 6.99 7.76
CA VAL A 70 3.50 6.81 6.70
C VAL A 70 3.80 7.69 5.49
N ALA A 71 4.21 8.94 5.69
CA ALA A 71 4.58 9.85 4.60
C ALA A 71 5.79 9.33 3.80
N ILE A 72 6.85 8.90 4.49
CA ILE A 72 8.03 8.30 3.86
C ILE A 72 7.65 7.04 3.09
N TYR A 73 6.88 6.14 3.73
CA TYR A 73 6.44 4.91 3.07
C TYR A 73 5.60 5.21 1.82
N SER A 74 4.66 6.16 1.92
CA SER A 74 3.84 6.59 0.79
C SER A 74 4.70 7.14 -0.34
N PHE A 75 5.77 7.88 -0.05
CA PHE A 75 6.69 8.39 -1.05
C PHE A 75 7.47 7.25 -1.74
N VAL A 76 7.99 6.29 -0.96
CA VAL A 76 8.74 5.14 -1.49
C VAL A 76 7.89 4.25 -2.40
N VAL A 77 6.59 4.08 -2.12
CA VAL A 77 5.70 3.28 -2.97
C VAL A 77 5.07 4.10 -4.11
N ASN A 78 5.21 5.42 -4.09
CA ASN A 78 4.69 6.29 -5.13
C ASN A 78 5.56 6.16 -6.39
N GLY A 79 5.01 5.55 -7.44
CA GLY A 79 5.73 5.25 -8.68
C GLY A 79 5.86 3.75 -8.94
N LYS A 80 5.58 2.90 -7.95
CA LYS A 80 5.43 1.46 -8.19
C LYS A 80 4.28 1.22 -9.17
N ARG A 81 4.55 0.37 -10.15
CA ARG A 81 3.64 -0.02 -11.22
C ARG A 81 4.01 -1.39 -11.76
N ILE A 82 3.05 -2.06 -12.36
CA ILE A 82 3.25 -3.20 -13.25
C ILE A 82 3.13 -2.69 -14.68
N VAL A 83 3.99 -3.18 -15.57
CA VAL A 83 3.97 -2.82 -17.00
C VAL A 83 3.91 -4.10 -17.80
N ALA A 84 2.85 -4.28 -18.58
CA ALA A 84 2.78 -5.32 -19.60
C ALA A 84 3.22 -4.69 -20.93
N ASP A 85 4.46 -4.96 -21.33
CA ASP A 85 5.04 -4.47 -22.57
C ASP A 85 4.79 -5.46 -23.72
N GLU A 86 5.37 -5.28 -24.89
CA GLU A 86 5.08 -6.13 -26.05
C GLU A 86 5.60 -7.57 -25.93
N ASN A 87 6.67 -7.77 -25.14
CA ASN A 87 7.40 -9.03 -24.99
C ASN A 87 7.44 -9.57 -23.55
N GLU A 88 7.29 -8.69 -22.55
CA GLU A 88 7.50 -9.05 -21.14
C GLU A 88 6.53 -8.33 -20.19
N LEU A 89 6.23 -8.99 -19.07
CA LEU A 89 5.58 -8.40 -17.91
C LEU A 89 6.64 -7.95 -16.90
N ILE A 90 6.71 -6.65 -16.65
CA ILE A 90 7.60 -6.03 -15.68
C ILE A 90 6.81 -5.78 -14.39
N LEU A 91 7.19 -6.47 -13.32
CA LEU A 91 6.61 -6.33 -11.99
C LEU A 91 7.22 -5.14 -11.23
N SER A 92 6.51 -4.68 -10.21
CA SER A 92 6.92 -3.51 -9.42
C SER A 92 8.23 -3.64 -8.63
N ASN A 93 8.73 -4.86 -8.45
CA ASN A 93 10.03 -5.18 -7.82
C ASN A 93 11.17 -5.22 -8.86
N GLY A 94 10.90 -4.93 -10.13
CA GLY A 94 11.88 -5.01 -11.23
C GLY A 94 12.01 -6.40 -11.85
N GLU A 95 11.28 -7.40 -11.33
CA GLU A 95 11.23 -8.74 -11.93
C GLU A 95 10.55 -8.68 -13.30
N LYS A 96 11.16 -9.34 -14.29
CA LYS A 96 10.70 -9.39 -15.67
C LYS A 96 10.30 -10.82 -16.03
N ILE A 97 9.11 -10.99 -16.58
CA ILE A 97 8.58 -12.29 -16.98
C ILE A 97 8.29 -12.23 -18.48
N SER A 98 9.08 -12.94 -19.28
CA SER A 98 8.87 -13.04 -20.73
C SER A 98 7.57 -13.79 -21.04
N TYR A 99 6.83 -13.36 -22.05
CA TYR A 99 5.64 -14.11 -22.49
C TYR A 99 5.99 -15.48 -23.07
N SER A 100 7.18 -15.62 -23.67
CA SER A 100 7.66 -16.91 -24.16
C SER A 100 7.95 -17.93 -23.05
N SER A 101 8.15 -17.48 -21.80
CA SER A 101 8.34 -18.37 -20.66
C SER A 101 7.07 -18.61 -19.86
N MET A 102 5.96 -17.91 -20.16
CA MET A 102 4.67 -18.12 -19.51
C MET A 102 4.02 -19.40 -20.03
N GLU A 103 3.66 -20.28 -19.10
CA GLU A 103 3.04 -21.58 -19.41
C GLU A 103 1.51 -21.48 -19.31
N SER A 104 1.00 -20.74 -18.32
CA SER A 104 -0.44 -20.57 -18.15
C SER A 104 -0.81 -19.37 -17.29
N ILE A 105 -2.07 -18.92 -17.45
CA ILE A 105 -2.69 -17.91 -16.60
C ILE A 105 -3.97 -18.48 -16.01
N ASN A 106 -4.00 -18.63 -14.69
CA ASN A 106 -5.20 -19.03 -13.96
C ASN A 106 -5.95 -17.79 -13.46
N LYS A 107 -7.09 -17.50 -14.11
CA LYS A 107 -7.99 -16.38 -13.79
C LYS A 107 -9.23 -16.78 -13.00
N THR A 108 -9.32 -18.01 -12.49
CA THR A 108 -10.51 -18.54 -11.80
C THR A 108 -10.92 -17.69 -10.59
N GLU A 109 -9.96 -17.16 -9.84
CA GLU A 109 -10.22 -16.28 -8.69
C GLU A 109 -10.36 -14.79 -9.07
N TYR A 110 -10.29 -14.44 -10.36
CA TYR A 110 -10.22 -13.03 -10.75
C TYR A 110 -11.55 -12.32 -10.54
N ALA A 111 -12.66 -12.92 -10.99
CA ALA A 111 -13.99 -12.33 -10.84
C ALA A 111 -14.43 -12.20 -9.36
N SER A 112 -14.04 -13.15 -8.51
CA SER A 112 -14.48 -13.21 -7.11
C SER A 112 -13.53 -12.50 -6.13
N LYS A 113 -12.21 -12.67 -6.31
CA LYS A 113 -11.18 -12.16 -5.38
C LYS A 113 -10.31 -11.05 -5.99
N GLY A 114 -10.41 -10.83 -7.30
CA GLY A 114 -9.59 -9.83 -8.00
C GLY A 114 -8.13 -10.26 -8.09
N SER A 115 -7.86 -11.56 -8.20
CA SER A 115 -6.50 -12.07 -8.33
C SER A 115 -6.39 -13.19 -9.36
N PHE A 116 -5.26 -13.26 -10.03
CA PHE A 116 -4.91 -14.34 -10.95
C PHE A 116 -3.49 -14.83 -10.67
N ILE A 117 -3.18 -16.03 -11.14
CA ILE A 117 -1.86 -16.66 -10.98
C ILE A 117 -1.25 -16.85 -12.36
N ILE A 118 0.00 -16.44 -12.53
CA ILE A 118 0.82 -16.70 -13.72
C ILE A 118 1.78 -17.82 -13.37
N ALA A 119 1.80 -18.88 -14.18
CA ALA A 119 2.84 -19.91 -14.13
C ALA A 119 3.85 -19.66 -15.26
N TYR A 120 5.14 -19.61 -14.95
CA TYR A 120 6.21 -19.37 -15.91
C TYR A 120 7.47 -20.16 -15.57
N LYS A 121 8.30 -20.44 -16.57
CA LYS A 121 9.62 -21.05 -16.35
C LYS A 121 10.58 -20.04 -15.75
N GLY A 122 11.08 -20.35 -14.56
CA GLY A 122 12.14 -19.64 -13.88
C GLY A 122 13.52 -19.87 -14.52
N PRO A 123 14.54 -19.14 -14.09
CA PRO A 123 15.91 -19.26 -14.62
C PRO A 123 16.53 -20.65 -14.45
N ASP A 124 16.07 -21.40 -13.45
CA ASP A 124 16.47 -22.78 -13.16
C ASP A 124 15.65 -23.83 -13.95
N GLY A 125 14.79 -23.39 -14.87
CA GLY A 125 13.93 -24.23 -15.69
C GLY A 125 12.71 -24.78 -14.95
N LYS A 126 12.53 -24.45 -13.66
CA LYS A 126 11.37 -24.87 -12.88
C LYS A 126 10.19 -23.93 -13.10
N THR A 127 8.97 -24.47 -13.05
CA THR A 127 7.76 -23.65 -13.06
C THR A 127 7.64 -22.89 -11.74
N VAL A 128 7.51 -21.57 -11.85
CA VAL A 128 7.27 -20.63 -10.76
C VAL A 128 5.87 -20.05 -10.93
N GLU A 129 5.14 -19.98 -9.83
CA GLU A 129 3.82 -19.35 -9.79
C GLU A 129 3.88 -17.96 -9.14
N LYS A 130 3.27 -16.97 -9.79
CA LYS A 130 3.13 -15.60 -9.27
C LYS A 130 1.68 -15.19 -9.19
N LYS A 131 1.22 -14.92 -7.97
CA LYS A 131 -0.11 -14.32 -7.73
C LYS A 131 -0.04 -12.80 -7.89
N ILE A 132 -0.91 -12.26 -8.74
CA ILE A 132 -1.10 -10.81 -8.94
C ILE A 132 -2.54 -10.46 -8.57
N SER A 133 -2.74 -9.31 -7.91
CA SER A 133 -4.06 -8.87 -7.45
C SER A 133 -4.36 -7.41 -7.80
N ASN A 134 -5.58 -7.16 -8.25
CA ASN A 134 -6.16 -5.83 -8.50
C ASN A 134 -6.36 -5.00 -7.22
N ARG A 135 -6.23 -5.60 -6.04
CA ARG A 135 -6.18 -4.86 -4.77
C ARG A 135 -4.89 -4.05 -4.67
N SER A 136 -3.79 -4.53 -5.26
CA SER A 136 -2.54 -3.77 -5.20
C SER A 136 -2.39 -2.78 -6.35
N TRP A 137 -3.07 -3.01 -7.47
CA TRP A 137 -2.82 -2.31 -8.72
C TRP A 137 -4.13 -1.96 -9.42
N ASP A 138 -4.23 -0.72 -9.90
CA ASP A 138 -5.32 -0.32 -10.78
C ASP A 138 -5.08 -0.84 -12.20
N ASN A 139 -6.12 -0.84 -13.04
CA ASN A 139 -6.03 -1.22 -14.45
C ASN A 139 -5.57 -2.67 -14.71
N MET A 140 -5.80 -3.57 -13.74
CA MET A 140 -5.43 -4.98 -13.88
C MET A 140 -6.27 -5.74 -14.89
N ASP A 141 -7.49 -5.29 -15.20
CA ASP A 141 -8.32 -5.89 -16.24
C ASP A 141 -7.62 -5.81 -17.60
N ALA A 142 -7.14 -4.61 -17.96
CA ALA A 142 -6.40 -4.40 -19.20
C ALA A 142 -5.08 -5.19 -19.24
N VAL A 143 -4.39 -5.33 -18.10
CA VAL A 143 -3.18 -6.17 -18.02
C VAL A 143 -3.53 -7.63 -18.26
N LEU A 144 -4.58 -8.14 -17.62
CA LEU A 144 -5.00 -9.53 -17.78
C LEU A 144 -5.42 -9.82 -19.23
N ASP A 145 -6.20 -8.95 -19.84
CA ASP A 145 -6.64 -9.10 -21.24
C ASP A 145 -5.47 -9.09 -22.22
N PHE A 146 -4.50 -8.19 -21.98
CA PHE A 146 -3.28 -8.13 -22.76
C PHE A 146 -2.45 -9.42 -22.64
N LEU A 147 -2.28 -9.93 -21.42
CA LEU A 147 -1.56 -11.18 -21.17
C LEU A 147 -2.24 -12.39 -21.83
N VAL A 148 -3.58 -12.50 -21.74
CA VAL A 148 -4.33 -13.59 -22.36
C VAL A 148 -4.16 -13.56 -23.88
N THR A 149 -4.19 -12.36 -24.48
CA THR A 149 -3.98 -12.19 -25.92
C THR A 149 -2.58 -12.63 -26.35
N LYS A 150 -1.55 -12.32 -25.55
CA LYS A 150 -0.15 -12.64 -25.87
C LYS A 150 0.21 -14.13 -25.71
N ILE A 151 -0.53 -14.87 -24.90
CA ILE A 151 -0.32 -16.31 -24.70
C ILE A 151 -1.19 -17.15 -25.63
N SER A 152 -2.35 -16.62 -26.06
CA SER A 152 -3.30 -17.34 -26.92
C SER A 152 -3.10 -17.10 -28.42
N GLY A 153 -2.35 -16.05 -28.80
CA GLY A 153 -2.03 -15.69 -30.19
C GLY A 153 -0.62 -16.11 -30.55
#